data_AF-A0AAP9NGF8-F1
#
_entry.id   AF-A0AAP9NGF8-F1
#
_cell.length_a   1.000
_cell.length_b   1.000
_cell.length_c   1.000
_cell.angle_alpha   90.00
_cell.angle_beta   90.00
_cell.angle_gamma   90.00
#
_symmetry.space_group_name_H-M   'P 1'
#
loop_
_entity.id
_entity.type
_entity.pdbx_description
1 polymer ?
#
loop_
_entity_poly.entity_id
_entity_poly.type
_entity_poly.pdbx_seq_one_letter_code
_entity_poly.pdbx_strand_id
1 'polypeptide(L)'
;MRIRTAFFIFCISLLSGACRQVATESRVQSVSFEDGSSMIADTIFLDSLSLFMPETNEEALINNIDRVCEFDGRYFILDKRMKQVLCYTLSGKHLFTIHAVGNGKGEYVDLFDIAIDETENKLLLLVYPSQILYYDLEGTYLSSYPLDDMYLSFAVDNGCIYLRNDTYANGVVSDHSLTVINKETGKRTSLLEPLYETAPFCSFGNYQITNTASVLFTRKFDNYIYRITGESIEPLYMVDWKSKSFPESDKQRQFQCNDLNQFCYQGKYIYTMTDLCDTPSCLLFRTNQPGVCLLSKATSIVNNYQVIINTDYQLPLPNYMPVDGKQSRIFFIYSSEVLCEQKRLSAEEGINEKMRCLLDRIKEGDNPVVFTYHVK
;
A
#
# COMPACT_ATOMS: atom_id res chain seq x y z
N MET A 1 50.75 19.55 76.13
CA MET A 1 50.41 18.16 75.73
C MET A 1 49.38 18.25 74.62
N ARG A 2 49.74 18.02 73.34
CA ARG A 2 49.66 16.72 72.63
C ARG A 2 48.21 16.16 72.71
N ILE A 3 47.39 16.11 71.66
CA ILE A 3 47.43 15.25 70.45
C ILE A 3 46.23 15.70 69.54
N ARG A 4 46.40 16.14 68.28
CA ARG A 4 46.32 15.41 66.98
C ARG A 4 45.19 14.37 66.81
N THR A 5 44.16 14.70 66.02
CA THR A 5 43.29 13.71 65.34
C THR A 5 42.64 14.38 64.13
N ALA A 6 43.27 14.34 62.94
CA ALA A 6 43.04 13.35 61.87
C ALA A 6 41.62 13.42 61.25
N PHE A 7 41.49 14.23 60.19
CA PHE A 7 40.39 14.15 59.23
C PHE A 7 40.57 12.87 58.39
N PHE A 8 39.66 11.91 58.52
CA PHE A 8 39.60 10.74 57.64
C PHE A 8 38.54 10.97 56.56
N ILE A 9 39.01 10.92 55.31
CA ILE A 9 38.23 10.90 54.09
C ILE A 9 37.46 9.58 54.05
N PHE A 10 36.13 9.63 53.89
CA PHE A 10 35.37 8.47 53.44
C PHE A 10 34.94 8.72 51.99
N CYS A 11 35.62 8.03 51.08
CA CYS A 11 35.27 7.91 49.67
C CYS A 11 33.90 7.23 49.54
N ILE A 12 32.91 7.94 49.00
CA ILE A 12 31.70 7.31 48.45
C ILE A 12 31.96 7.10 46.96
N SER A 13 32.42 5.90 46.62
CA SER A 13 32.50 5.39 45.26
C SER A 13 31.19 4.72 44.86
N LEU A 14 30.58 5.27 43.80
CA LEU A 14 29.83 4.66 42.70
C LEU A 14 29.44 3.17 42.81
N LEU A 15 28.14 2.91 42.57
CA LEU A 15 27.48 1.80 41.85
C LEU A 15 25.97 1.97 42.15
N SER A 16 24.98 1.93 41.27
CA SER A 16 24.78 1.60 39.86
C SER A 16 23.36 2.12 39.56
N GLY A 17 23.08 2.84 38.47
CA GLY A 17 22.84 2.18 37.20
C GLY A 17 21.49 1.45 37.20
N ALA A 18 20.39 2.16 37.02
CA ALA A 18 19.15 1.63 36.43
C ALA A 18 18.31 2.80 35.92
N CYS A 19 18.70 3.31 34.75
CA CYS A 19 17.79 4.05 33.90
C CYS A 19 16.64 3.09 33.58
N ARG A 20 15.46 3.30 34.17
CA ARG A 20 14.25 2.62 33.73
C ARG A 20 13.99 3.08 32.31
N GLN A 21 14.44 2.29 31.33
CA GLN A 21 13.74 2.22 30.05
C GLN A 21 12.33 1.76 30.39
N VAL A 22 11.43 2.73 30.49
CA VAL A 22 10.01 2.45 30.35
C VAL A 22 9.88 2.03 28.89
N ALA A 23 9.87 0.71 28.65
CA ALA A 23 9.32 0.17 27.43
C ALA A 23 7.88 0.68 27.39
N THR A 24 7.62 1.63 26.51
CA THR A 24 6.26 2.05 26.20
C THR A 24 5.58 0.81 25.64
N GLU A 25 4.73 0.15 26.43
CA GLU A 25 3.82 -0.85 25.89
C GLU A 25 3.05 -0.17 24.77
N SER A 26 3.28 -0.56 23.51
CA SER A 26 2.49 -0.06 22.40
C SER A 26 1.09 -0.59 22.58
N ARG A 27 0.20 0.28 23.08
CA ARG A 27 -1.21 -0.04 23.21
C ARG A 27 -1.84 0.13 21.84
N VAL A 28 -2.39 -0.96 21.30
CA VAL A 28 -3.26 -0.88 20.13
C VAL A 28 -4.39 0.10 20.38
N GLN A 29 -4.62 1.00 19.44
CA GLN A 29 -5.69 1.98 19.54
C GLN A 29 -6.96 1.43 18.90
N SER A 30 -8.02 1.28 19.70
CA SER A 30 -9.35 0.97 19.17
C SER A 30 -9.91 2.20 18.46
N VAL A 31 -10.35 2.04 17.22
CA VAL A 31 -10.99 3.10 16.42
C VAL A 31 -12.39 2.67 16.03
N SER A 32 -13.36 3.58 16.12
CA SER A 32 -14.78 3.26 15.89
C SER A 32 -15.18 3.55 14.45
N PHE A 33 -15.85 2.60 13.81
CA PHE A 33 -16.47 2.81 12.51
C PHE A 33 -17.76 3.63 12.61
N GLU A 34 -17.92 4.58 11.69
CA GLU A 34 -19.13 5.35 11.46
C GLU A 34 -19.47 5.39 9.96
N ASP A 35 -20.77 5.28 9.67
CA ASP A 35 -21.26 5.53 8.32
C ASP A 35 -21.11 7.02 8.01
N GLY A 36 -20.27 7.33 7.04
CA GLY A 36 -20.06 8.69 6.58
C GLY A 36 -21.13 9.14 5.57
N SER A 37 -20.96 10.35 5.04
CA SER A 37 -21.79 10.87 3.96
C SER A 37 -21.66 10.01 2.69
N SER A 38 -22.75 9.87 1.94
CA SER A 38 -22.73 9.13 0.67
C SER A 38 -21.82 9.80 -0.36
N MET A 39 -21.71 11.12 -0.34
CA MET A 39 -20.92 11.89 -1.28
C MET A 39 -20.19 13.00 -0.57
N ILE A 40 -18.91 13.18 -0.89
CA ILE A 40 -18.07 14.26 -0.36
C ILE A 40 -17.23 14.90 -1.45
N ALA A 41 -16.85 16.16 -1.26
CA ALA A 41 -15.84 16.81 -2.08
C ALA A 41 -14.44 16.26 -1.75
N ASP A 42 -13.61 16.07 -2.77
CA ASP A 42 -12.19 15.74 -2.66
C ASP A 42 -11.45 16.69 -1.69
N THR A 43 -11.74 17.99 -1.77
CA THR A 43 -11.15 19.05 -0.94
C THR A 43 -11.34 18.89 0.57
N ILE A 44 -12.15 17.94 1.05
CA ILE A 44 -12.29 17.66 2.49
C ILE A 44 -10.97 17.11 3.07
N PHE A 45 -10.34 16.15 2.40
CA PHE A 45 -9.14 15.46 2.90
C PHE A 45 -8.02 15.33 1.87
N LEU A 46 -8.25 15.77 0.63
CA LEU A 46 -7.26 15.79 -0.44
C LEU A 46 -6.87 17.22 -0.80
N ASP A 47 -5.62 17.39 -1.22
CA ASP A 47 -5.11 18.64 -1.76
C ASP A 47 -4.18 18.42 -2.96
N SER A 48 -3.65 19.52 -3.48
CA SER A 48 -2.59 19.52 -4.50
C SER A 48 -2.91 18.67 -5.72
N LEU A 49 -4.16 18.78 -6.20
CA LEU A 49 -4.61 18.10 -7.42
C LEU A 49 -3.67 18.41 -8.58
N SER A 50 -3.17 17.36 -9.23
CA SER A 50 -2.49 17.48 -10.51
C SER A 50 -2.82 16.31 -11.42
N LEU A 51 -2.73 16.54 -12.73
CA LEU A 51 -2.95 15.51 -13.73
C LEU A 51 -1.62 14.88 -14.15
N PHE A 52 -1.54 13.56 -14.02
CA PHE A 52 -0.50 12.75 -14.63
C PHE A 52 -1.10 12.04 -15.84
N MET A 53 -0.61 12.38 -17.03
CA MET A 53 -1.01 11.76 -18.30
C MET A 53 0.25 11.14 -18.90
N PRO A 54 0.47 9.82 -18.68
CA PRO A 54 1.63 9.12 -19.21
C PRO A 54 1.65 9.22 -20.73
N GLU A 55 2.81 9.55 -21.28
CA GLU A 55 3.08 9.51 -22.71
C GLU A 55 2.71 8.14 -23.27
N THR A 56 1.97 8.15 -24.38
CA THR A 56 1.51 6.94 -25.08
C THR A 56 2.33 6.75 -26.33
N ASN A 57 3.09 5.67 -26.38
CA ASN A 57 3.84 5.23 -27.56
C ASN A 57 3.98 3.69 -27.52
N GLU A 58 4.49 3.08 -28.60
CA GLU A 58 4.58 1.62 -28.72
C GLU A 58 5.43 0.95 -27.63
N GLU A 59 6.40 1.66 -27.04
CA GLU A 59 7.28 1.17 -25.99
C GLU A 59 6.72 1.43 -24.56
N ALA A 60 5.61 2.16 -24.47
CA ALA A 60 5.11 2.73 -23.22
C ALA A 60 3.59 2.56 -23.06
N LEU A 61 2.99 1.53 -23.69
CA LEU A 61 1.57 1.23 -23.51
C LEU A 61 1.30 0.66 -22.12
N ILE A 62 0.29 1.19 -21.43
CA ILE A 62 -0.15 0.76 -20.11
C ILE A 62 -1.51 0.07 -20.26
N ASN A 63 -1.55 -1.22 -19.94
CA ASN A 63 -2.80 -1.98 -19.83
C ASN A 63 -3.47 -1.74 -18.47
N ASN A 64 -2.72 -1.88 -17.39
CA ASN A 64 -3.20 -1.59 -16.04
C ASN A 64 -2.08 -1.00 -15.18
N ILE A 65 -2.48 -0.20 -14.17
CA ILE A 65 -1.55 0.33 -13.18
C ILE A 65 -1.66 -0.54 -11.91
N ASP A 66 -0.78 -1.55 -11.89
CA ASP A 66 -0.52 -2.64 -10.93
C ASP A 66 0.09 -2.30 -9.57
N ARG A 67 0.87 -1.21 -9.51
CA ARG A 67 1.62 -0.65 -8.36
C ARG A 67 2.28 0.64 -8.84
N VAL A 68 2.42 1.61 -7.95
CA VAL A 68 3.20 2.83 -8.24
C VAL A 68 4.10 3.14 -7.07
N CYS A 69 5.38 3.39 -7.36
CA CYS A 69 6.32 3.97 -6.43
C CYS A 69 6.73 5.36 -6.94
N GLU A 70 6.73 6.36 -6.06
CA GLU A 70 7.29 7.69 -6.33
C GLU A 70 8.64 7.80 -5.64
N PHE A 71 9.69 8.03 -6.43
CA PHE A 71 11.03 8.27 -5.91
C PHE A 71 11.82 9.15 -6.87
N ASP A 72 12.60 10.09 -6.31
CA ASP A 72 13.50 10.96 -7.07
C ASP A 72 12.85 11.63 -8.29
N GLY A 73 11.66 12.22 -8.10
CA GLY A 73 10.94 12.94 -9.15
C GLY A 73 10.43 12.06 -10.30
N ARG A 74 10.31 10.75 -10.07
CA ARG A 74 9.85 9.76 -11.05
C ARG A 74 8.74 8.90 -10.48
N TYR A 75 7.87 8.41 -11.36
CA TYR A 75 6.95 7.32 -11.06
C TYR A 75 7.47 6.03 -11.70
N PHE A 76 7.53 4.97 -10.90
CA PHE A 76 7.77 3.61 -11.35
C PHE A 76 6.43 2.87 -11.30
N ILE A 77 5.94 2.47 -12.46
CA ILE A 77 4.60 1.91 -12.64
C ILE A 77 4.74 0.44 -13.02
N LEU A 78 4.17 -0.43 -12.19
CA LEU A 78 4.00 -1.84 -12.53
C LEU A 78 2.77 -2.03 -13.40
N ASP A 79 2.90 -2.79 -14.47
CA ASP A 79 1.81 -3.37 -15.22
C ASP A 79 2.01 -4.90 -15.24
N LYS A 80 1.25 -5.60 -14.41
CA LYS A 80 1.32 -7.06 -14.26
C LYS A 80 0.83 -7.78 -15.51
N ARG A 81 -0.17 -7.22 -16.20
CA ARG A 81 -0.75 -7.83 -17.40
C ARG A 81 0.26 -7.85 -18.54
N MET A 82 0.97 -6.74 -18.71
CA MET A 82 2.03 -6.59 -19.71
C MET A 82 3.39 -7.07 -19.21
N LYS A 83 3.50 -7.48 -17.94
CA LYS A 83 4.73 -7.99 -17.29
C LYS A 83 5.89 -7.01 -17.39
N GLN A 84 5.62 -5.75 -17.11
CA GLN A 84 6.60 -4.68 -17.29
C GLN A 84 6.57 -3.66 -16.16
N VAL A 85 7.67 -2.95 -16.02
CA VAL A 85 7.78 -1.75 -15.19
C VAL A 85 8.10 -0.57 -16.09
N LEU A 86 7.29 0.47 -16.03
CA LEU A 86 7.51 1.70 -16.80
C LEU A 86 7.97 2.81 -15.86
N CYS A 87 8.97 3.57 -16.29
CA CYS A 87 9.43 4.75 -15.57
C CYS A 87 9.02 6.03 -16.31
N TYR A 88 8.41 6.96 -15.58
CA TYR A 88 7.98 8.25 -16.10
C TYR A 88 8.48 9.39 -15.21
N THR A 89 8.66 10.57 -15.80
CA THR A 89 8.72 11.81 -15.01
C THR A 89 7.36 12.08 -14.37
N LEU A 90 7.31 12.89 -13.30
CA LEU A 90 6.02 13.32 -12.72
C LEU A 90 5.10 14.06 -13.72
N SER A 91 5.66 14.60 -14.81
CA SER A 91 4.92 15.29 -15.86
C SER A 91 4.35 14.37 -16.94
N GLY A 92 4.59 13.05 -16.86
CA GLY A 92 4.09 12.09 -17.85
C GLY A 92 5.05 11.73 -18.97
N LYS A 93 6.29 12.25 -19.01
CA LYS A 93 7.23 11.86 -20.06
C LYS A 93 7.78 10.46 -19.78
N HIS A 94 7.73 9.57 -20.77
CA HIS A 94 8.32 8.24 -20.66
C HIS A 94 9.85 8.33 -20.59
N LEU A 95 10.46 7.55 -19.70
CA LEU A 95 11.91 7.48 -19.52
C LEU A 95 12.48 6.14 -20.02
N PHE A 96 11.91 5.03 -19.56
CA PHE A 96 12.28 3.69 -19.99
C PHE A 96 11.19 2.66 -19.59
N THR A 97 11.27 1.48 -20.19
CA THR A 97 10.45 0.31 -19.86
C THR A 97 11.35 -0.88 -19.57
N ILE A 98 11.14 -1.56 -18.43
CA ILE A 98 11.71 -2.87 -18.14
C ILE A 98 10.68 -3.92 -18.57
N HIS A 99 10.93 -4.59 -19.68
CA HIS A 99 10.17 -5.74 -20.16
C HIS A 99 11.15 -6.88 -20.45
N ALA A 100 11.56 -7.60 -19.40
CA ALA A 100 12.60 -8.64 -19.49
C ALA A 100 11.99 -10.06 -19.41
N VAL A 101 11.00 -10.34 -20.24
CA VAL A 101 10.30 -11.64 -20.20
C VAL A 101 11.17 -12.75 -20.79
N GLY A 102 11.52 -13.74 -19.97
CA GLY A 102 12.40 -14.84 -20.37
C GLY A 102 12.86 -15.72 -19.21
N ASN A 103 13.95 -16.46 -19.41
CA ASN A 103 14.52 -17.40 -18.42
C ASN A 103 16.02 -17.17 -18.17
N GLY A 104 16.59 -16.13 -18.77
CA GLY A 104 17.97 -15.73 -18.60
C GLY A 104 18.24 -14.96 -17.30
N LYS A 105 19.50 -14.57 -17.11
CA LYS A 105 19.91 -13.76 -15.96
C LYS A 105 19.28 -12.37 -16.04
N GLY A 106 18.52 -11.99 -15.03
CA GLY A 106 17.79 -10.72 -14.99
C GLY A 106 16.50 -10.72 -15.81
N GLU A 107 16.09 -11.87 -16.33
CA GLU A 107 14.79 -12.07 -16.98
C GLU A 107 13.82 -12.75 -16.01
N TYR A 108 12.53 -12.65 -16.31
CA TYR A 108 11.47 -13.26 -15.52
C TYR A 108 10.34 -13.80 -16.39
N VAL A 109 9.64 -14.82 -15.90
CA VAL A 109 8.45 -15.37 -16.56
C VAL A 109 7.20 -14.61 -16.13
N ASP A 110 7.12 -14.19 -14.87
CA ASP A 110 6.02 -13.39 -14.34
C ASP A 110 6.52 -12.31 -13.37
N LEU A 111 5.74 -11.25 -13.21
CA LEU A 111 6.08 -10.09 -12.39
C LEU A 111 4.94 -9.79 -11.43
N PHE A 112 5.19 -9.90 -10.13
CA PHE A 112 4.16 -9.87 -9.10
C PHE A 112 4.04 -8.53 -8.40
N ASP A 113 5.16 -7.87 -8.11
CA ASP A 113 5.17 -6.61 -7.36
C ASP A 113 6.49 -5.85 -7.54
N ILE A 114 6.50 -4.57 -7.17
CA ILE A 114 7.70 -3.73 -7.16
C ILE A 114 7.83 -2.93 -5.87
N ALA A 115 9.06 -2.56 -5.52
CA ALA A 115 9.35 -1.63 -4.44
C ALA A 115 10.62 -0.82 -4.75
N ILE A 116 10.73 0.36 -4.17
CA ILE A 116 11.97 1.14 -4.18
C ILE A 116 12.66 0.96 -2.82
N ASP A 117 13.93 0.55 -2.86
CA ASP A 117 14.82 0.71 -1.72
C ASP A 117 15.44 2.11 -1.78
N GLU A 118 14.85 3.04 -1.03
CA GLU A 118 15.31 4.43 -1.00
C GLU A 118 16.71 4.59 -0.39
N THR A 119 17.16 3.66 0.44
CA THR A 119 18.48 3.76 1.11
C THR A 119 19.59 3.37 0.15
N GLU A 120 19.33 2.37 -0.70
CA GLU A 120 20.31 1.89 -1.68
C GLU A 120 20.09 2.44 -3.09
N ASN A 121 19.06 3.26 -3.32
CA ASN A 121 18.64 3.75 -4.64
C ASN A 121 18.48 2.62 -5.65
N LYS A 122 17.68 1.61 -5.29
CA LYS A 122 17.43 0.44 -6.14
C LYS A 122 15.95 0.20 -6.35
N LEU A 123 15.61 -0.21 -7.56
CA LEU A 123 14.30 -0.76 -7.89
C LEU A 123 14.34 -2.28 -7.70
N LEU A 124 13.41 -2.81 -6.92
CA LEU A 124 13.28 -4.24 -6.66
C LEU A 124 12.03 -4.76 -7.37
N LEU A 125 12.17 -5.88 -8.08
CA LEU A 125 11.07 -6.59 -8.74
C LEU A 125 10.91 -7.97 -8.08
N LEU A 126 9.70 -8.27 -7.61
CA LEU A 126 9.32 -9.60 -7.13
C LEU A 126 8.74 -10.41 -8.31
N VAL A 127 9.39 -11.51 -8.67
CA VAL A 127 9.14 -12.20 -9.95
C VAL A 127 8.94 -13.72 -9.81
N TYR A 128 8.54 -14.36 -10.90
CA TYR A 128 8.59 -15.82 -11.09
C TYR A 128 9.63 -16.19 -12.17
N PRO A 129 10.48 -17.24 -11.97
CA PRO A 129 10.67 -18.03 -10.76
C PRO A 129 11.01 -17.19 -9.52
N SER A 130 10.60 -17.67 -8.34
CA SER A 130 10.56 -16.85 -7.11
C SER A 130 11.94 -16.29 -6.72
N GLN A 131 12.11 -15.00 -6.94
CA GLN A 131 13.31 -14.24 -6.58
C GLN A 131 12.99 -12.74 -6.54
N ILE A 132 13.92 -11.97 -5.99
CA ILE A 132 13.93 -10.51 -6.09
C ILE A 132 15.02 -10.14 -7.09
N LEU A 133 14.65 -9.43 -8.15
CA LEU A 133 15.61 -8.82 -9.07
C LEU A 133 15.90 -7.39 -8.62
N TYR A 134 17.16 -7.01 -8.59
CA TYR A 134 17.63 -5.67 -8.27
C TYR A 134 18.02 -4.95 -9.54
N TYR A 135 17.47 -3.76 -9.73
CA TYR A 135 17.78 -2.83 -10.79
C TYR A 135 18.29 -1.52 -10.18
N ASP A 136 19.11 -0.79 -10.92
CA ASP A 136 19.30 0.63 -10.65
C ASP A 136 18.04 1.42 -11.05
N LEU A 137 18.03 2.73 -10.79
CA LEU A 137 16.89 3.59 -11.09
C LEU A 137 16.82 4.00 -12.57
N GLU A 138 17.79 3.55 -13.37
CA GLU A 138 17.89 3.78 -14.81
C GLU A 138 17.42 2.54 -15.61
N GLY A 139 16.97 1.49 -14.91
CA GLY A 139 16.40 0.28 -15.51
C GLY A 139 17.43 -0.79 -15.88
N THR A 140 18.66 -0.68 -15.38
CA THR A 140 19.71 -1.68 -15.60
C THR A 140 19.69 -2.75 -14.51
N TYR A 141 19.63 -4.02 -14.92
CA TYR A 141 19.73 -5.14 -14.00
C TYR A 141 21.10 -5.20 -13.31
N LEU A 142 21.09 -5.39 -11.99
CA LEU A 142 22.29 -5.47 -11.14
C LEU A 142 22.55 -6.90 -10.65
N SER A 143 21.56 -7.50 -9.98
CA SER A 143 21.70 -8.80 -9.31
C SER A 143 20.33 -9.41 -9.01
N SER A 144 20.32 -10.65 -8.52
CA SER A 144 19.12 -11.29 -8.02
C SER A 144 19.36 -11.97 -6.67
N TYR A 145 18.29 -12.10 -5.89
CA TYR A 145 18.27 -12.82 -4.63
C TYR A 145 17.16 -13.88 -4.67
N PRO A 146 17.50 -15.18 -4.66
CA PRO A 146 16.51 -16.24 -4.73
C PRO A 146 15.67 -16.33 -3.46
N LEU A 147 14.37 -16.60 -3.63
CA LEU A 147 13.44 -16.85 -2.55
C LEU A 147 13.16 -18.35 -2.44
N ASP A 148 12.85 -18.80 -1.22
CA ASP A 148 12.57 -20.20 -0.88
C ASP A 148 11.11 -20.59 -1.10
N ASP A 149 10.22 -19.61 -1.14
CA ASP A 149 8.79 -19.78 -1.35
C ASP A 149 8.27 -18.77 -2.38
N MET A 150 7.02 -18.93 -2.80
CA MET A 150 6.31 -18.02 -3.69
C MET A 150 5.66 -16.89 -2.88
N TYR A 151 5.95 -15.66 -3.28
CA TYR A 151 5.38 -14.46 -2.66
C TYR A 151 4.75 -13.60 -3.75
N LEU A 152 3.63 -12.93 -3.43
CA LEU A 152 2.87 -12.12 -4.40
C LEU A 152 2.89 -10.62 -4.11
N SER A 153 3.34 -10.21 -2.94
CA SER A 153 3.51 -8.79 -2.59
C SER A 153 4.58 -8.60 -1.53
N PHE A 154 5.23 -7.44 -1.56
CA PHE A 154 6.29 -7.12 -0.61
C PHE A 154 6.41 -5.62 -0.35
N ALA A 155 7.20 -5.27 0.66
CA ALA A 155 7.67 -3.92 0.91
C ALA A 155 9.14 -3.94 1.33
N VAL A 156 9.80 -2.79 1.25
CA VAL A 156 11.20 -2.62 1.61
C VAL A 156 11.33 -1.36 2.44
N ASP A 157 11.92 -1.46 3.63
CA ASP A 157 12.20 -0.30 4.47
C ASP A 157 13.34 -0.61 5.45
N ASN A 158 14.19 0.39 5.72
CA ASN A 158 15.24 0.34 6.72
C ASN A 158 16.11 -0.94 6.69
N GLY A 159 16.57 -1.32 5.49
CA GLY A 159 17.44 -2.50 5.31
C GLY A 159 16.73 -3.86 5.46
N CYS A 160 15.40 -3.88 5.51
CA CYS A 160 14.59 -5.08 5.58
C CYS A 160 13.67 -5.23 4.36
N ILE A 161 13.44 -6.46 3.96
CA ILE A 161 12.46 -6.84 2.94
C ILE A 161 11.33 -7.60 3.65
N TYR A 162 10.10 -7.15 3.47
CA TYR A 162 8.90 -7.70 4.09
C TYR A 162 8.08 -8.43 3.03
N LEU A 163 8.01 -9.75 3.12
CA LEU A 163 7.31 -10.60 2.17
C LEU A 163 6.00 -11.10 2.78
N ARG A 164 4.88 -10.88 2.08
CA ARG A 164 3.57 -11.41 2.48
C ARG A 164 3.45 -12.87 2.10
N ASN A 165 3.20 -13.73 3.08
CA ASN A 165 2.86 -15.12 2.85
C ASN A 165 1.35 -15.22 2.65
N ASP A 166 0.92 -15.96 1.63
CA ASP A 166 -0.47 -16.35 1.54
C ASP A 166 -0.77 -17.39 2.64
N THR A 167 -1.90 -17.25 3.31
CA THR A 167 -2.26 -18.14 4.43
C THR A 167 -2.34 -19.60 3.99
N TYR A 168 -2.68 -19.85 2.73
CA TYR A 168 -2.83 -21.18 2.16
C TYR A 168 -2.28 -21.20 0.74
N ALA A 169 -1.28 -22.05 0.49
CA ALA A 169 -0.68 -22.26 -0.82
C ALA A 169 -0.40 -23.75 -1.03
N ASN A 170 -0.69 -24.27 -2.22
CA ASN A 170 -0.36 -25.65 -2.61
C ASN A 170 -0.82 -26.76 -1.64
N GLY A 171 -1.95 -26.58 -0.96
CA GLY A 171 -2.44 -27.58 0.00
C GLY A 171 -1.91 -27.43 1.42
N VAL A 172 -1.06 -26.42 1.67
CA VAL A 172 -0.38 -26.20 2.95
C VAL A 172 -0.78 -24.84 3.51
N VAL A 173 -1.04 -24.79 4.82
CA VAL A 173 -1.26 -23.54 5.55
C VAL A 173 0.10 -22.99 5.95
N SER A 174 0.35 -21.69 5.69
CA SER A 174 1.58 -21.03 6.12
C SER A 174 1.63 -20.92 7.65
N ASP A 175 2.79 -21.12 8.26
CA ASP A 175 3.01 -21.02 9.71
C ASP A 175 3.08 -19.56 10.22
N HIS A 176 3.13 -18.59 9.31
CA HIS A 176 3.19 -17.16 9.61
C HIS A 176 2.64 -16.31 8.45
N SER A 177 2.23 -15.08 8.72
CA SER A 177 1.71 -14.16 7.69
C SER A 177 2.81 -13.37 6.98
N LEU A 178 3.97 -13.16 7.61
CA LEU A 178 5.05 -12.33 7.07
C LEU A 178 6.42 -12.96 7.25
N THR A 179 7.24 -12.92 6.20
CA THR A 179 8.66 -13.27 6.26
C THR A 179 9.46 -11.99 6.12
N VAL A 180 10.31 -11.68 7.09
CA VAL A 180 11.23 -10.53 7.05
C VAL A 180 12.63 -11.01 6.72
N ILE A 181 13.27 -10.40 5.72
CA ILE A 181 14.66 -10.64 5.39
C ILE A 181 15.47 -9.39 5.74
N ASN A 182 16.39 -9.53 6.69
CA ASN A 182 17.38 -8.50 6.97
C ASN A 182 18.45 -8.53 5.87
N LYS A 183 18.59 -7.43 5.12
CA LYS A 183 19.45 -7.39 3.93
C LYS A 183 20.95 -7.42 4.26
N GLU A 184 21.34 -6.92 5.43
CA GLU A 184 22.74 -6.90 5.87
C GLU A 184 23.19 -8.30 6.30
N THR A 185 22.36 -8.99 7.09
CA THR A 185 22.73 -10.28 7.70
C THR A 185 22.23 -11.49 6.93
N GLY A 186 21.27 -11.32 6.02
CA GLY A 186 20.53 -12.41 5.36
C GLY A 186 19.58 -13.16 6.29
N LYS A 187 19.46 -12.75 7.57
CA LYS A 187 18.59 -13.40 8.56
C LYS A 187 17.14 -13.30 8.12
N ARG A 188 16.42 -14.42 8.26
CA ARG A 188 14.98 -14.50 8.04
C ARG A 188 14.24 -14.59 9.37
N THR A 189 13.19 -13.80 9.53
CA THR A 189 12.35 -13.76 10.72
C THR A 189 10.89 -13.92 10.30
N SER A 190 10.22 -14.94 10.84
CA SER A 190 8.77 -15.12 10.70
C SER A 190 8.03 -14.21 11.65
N LEU A 191 7.03 -13.47 11.15
CA LEU A 191 6.21 -12.57 11.93
C LEU A 191 4.73 -12.89 11.76
N LEU A 192 4.03 -12.77 12.90
CA LEU A 192 2.58 -12.90 13.05
C LEU A 192 2.05 -14.31 12.69
N GLU A 193 1.49 -15.01 13.68
CA GLU A 193 0.82 -16.30 13.47
C GLU A 193 -0.31 -16.17 12.45
N PRO A 194 -0.55 -17.18 11.58
CA PRO A 194 -1.60 -17.15 10.57
C PRO A 194 -2.98 -17.12 11.22
N LEU A 195 -3.96 -16.57 10.52
CA LEU A 195 -5.37 -16.77 10.85
C LEU A 195 -5.90 -18.01 10.14
N TYR A 196 -7.07 -18.47 10.58
CA TYR A 196 -7.81 -19.48 9.82
C TYR A 196 -8.16 -18.92 8.42
N GLU A 197 -7.83 -19.66 7.37
CA GLU A 197 -8.09 -19.23 6.00
C GLU A 197 -9.53 -19.56 5.58
N THR A 198 -10.42 -18.59 5.80
CA THR A 198 -11.85 -18.62 5.46
C THR A 198 -12.11 -18.59 3.95
N ALA A 199 -11.21 -18.03 3.14
CA ALA A 199 -11.41 -17.91 1.68
C ALA A 199 -10.08 -17.92 0.90
N PRO A 200 -9.43 -19.09 0.77
CA PRO A 200 -8.05 -19.21 0.28
C PRO A 200 -7.85 -18.68 -1.15
N PHE A 201 -8.85 -18.84 -2.01
CA PHE A 201 -8.79 -18.44 -3.43
C PHE A 201 -9.51 -17.12 -3.70
N CYS A 202 -9.71 -16.30 -2.67
CA CYS A 202 -10.34 -14.99 -2.80
C CYS A 202 -9.37 -13.87 -2.45
N SER A 203 -9.24 -12.94 -3.39
CA SER A 203 -8.49 -11.69 -3.27
C SER A 203 -9.44 -10.52 -3.54
N PHE A 204 -9.29 -9.44 -2.79
CA PHE A 204 -10.03 -8.20 -3.00
C PHE A 204 -9.09 -7.03 -2.77
N GLY A 205 -9.24 -5.96 -3.56
CA GLY A 205 -8.38 -4.78 -3.50
C GLY A 205 -7.00 -5.05 -4.09
N ASN A 206 -6.11 -4.05 -4.02
CA ASN A 206 -4.76 -4.22 -4.57
C ASN A 206 -3.79 -4.68 -3.49
N TYR A 207 -3.52 -3.85 -2.47
CA TYR A 207 -2.39 -4.10 -1.56
C TYR A 207 -2.79 -4.26 -0.10
N GLN A 208 -2.29 -5.32 0.51
CA GLN A 208 -2.34 -5.56 1.96
C GLN A 208 -1.03 -5.19 2.66
N ILE A 209 0.01 -4.85 1.89
CA ILE A 209 1.27 -4.29 2.37
C ILE A 209 1.59 -3.06 1.52
N THR A 210 1.77 -1.91 2.18
CA THR A 210 2.12 -0.63 1.53
C THR A 210 3.28 0.01 2.26
N ASN A 211 4.08 0.80 1.53
CA ASN A 211 5.15 1.59 2.13
C ASN A 211 4.98 3.06 1.75
N THR A 212 4.23 3.79 2.57
CA THR A 212 3.99 5.23 2.38
C THR A 212 4.87 6.03 3.34
N ALA A 213 4.33 6.41 4.51
CA ALA A 213 5.12 7.00 5.60
C ALA A 213 5.81 5.94 6.47
N SER A 214 5.22 4.74 6.53
CA SER A 214 5.77 3.55 7.19
C SER A 214 5.24 2.29 6.50
N VAL A 215 5.84 1.14 6.78
CA VAL A 215 5.35 -0.13 6.26
C VAL A 215 4.13 -0.56 7.09
N LEU A 216 2.97 -0.55 6.44
CA LEU A 216 1.71 -0.99 7.02
C LEU A 216 1.29 -2.34 6.45
N PHE A 217 0.66 -3.15 7.28
CA PHE A 217 0.19 -4.47 6.91
C PHE A 217 -1.23 -4.73 7.42
N THR A 218 -2.04 -5.36 6.57
CA THR A 218 -3.37 -5.89 6.88
C THR A 218 -3.48 -7.31 6.32
N ARG A 219 -4.50 -8.05 6.75
CA ARG A 219 -4.80 -9.38 6.19
C ARG A 219 -6.30 -9.63 6.23
N LYS A 220 -6.75 -10.64 5.48
CA LYS A 220 -8.17 -11.01 5.45
C LYS A 220 -8.61 -11.52 6.83
N PHE A 221 -9.87 -11.28 7.15
CA PHE A 221 -10.57 -11.69 8.37
C PHE A 221 -9.93 -11.18 9.66
N ASP A 222 -9.17 -10.09 9.55
CA ASP A 222 -8.52 -9.42 10.66
C ASP A 222 -8.97 -7.96 10.75
N ASN A 223 -9.25 -7.50 11.97
CA ASN A 223 -9.71 -6.12 12.22
C ASN A 223 -8.55 -5.19 12.59
N TYR A 224 -7.32 -5.68 12.56
CA TYR A 224 -6.14 -4.93 12.92
C TYR A 224 -5.41 -4.38 11.68
N ILE A 225 -4.91 -3.16 11.83
CA ILE A 225 -3.90 -2.57 10.96
C ILE A 225 -2.59 -2.58 11.73
N TYR A 226 -1.58 -3.23 11.16
CA TYR A 226 -0.28 -3.41 11.79
C TYR A 226 0.75 -2.45 11.19
N ARG A 227 1.71 -2.06 12.02
CA ARG A 227 2.94 -1.40 11.58
C ARG A 227 4.09 -2.38 11.70
N ILE A 228 4.95 -2.40 10.69
CA ILE A 228 6.18 -3.17 10.69
C ILE A 228 7.36 -2.21 10.87
N THR A 229 8.32 -2.57 11.72
CA THR A 229 9.53 -1.78 11.95
C THR A 229 10.70 -2.71 12.24
N GLY A 230 11.69 -2.70 11.33
CA GLY A 230 12.81 -3.63 11.38
C GLY A 230 12.31 -5.08 11.39
N GLU A 231 12.73 -5.89 12.36
CA GLU A 231 12.30 -7.29 12.47
C GLU A 231 11.10 -7.47 13.42
N SER A 232 10.27 -6.43 13.61
CA SER A 232 9.13 -6.46 14.53
C SER A 232 7.84 -5.98 13.88
N ILE A 233 6.71 -6.49 14.38
CA ILE A 233 5.37 -6.09 13.97
C ILE A 233 4.55 -5.78 15.21
N GLU A 234 3.74 -4.72 15.14
CA GLU A 234 2.83 -4.34 16.22
C GLU A 234 1.47 -3.90 15.67
N PRO A 235 0.37 -4.21 16.38
CA PRO A 235 -0.94 -3.70 16.03
C PRO A 235 -0.99 -2.19 16.32
N LEU A 236 -1.25 -1.38 15.29
CA LEU A 236 -1.38 0.07 15.42
C LEU A 236 -2.83 0.46 15.74
N TYR A 237 -3.76 -0.06 14.95
CA TYR A 237 -5.21 0.19 15.11
C TYR A 237 -5.99 -1.12 15.13
N MET A 238 -7.05 -1.17 15.93
CA MET A 238 -8.11 -2.17 15.83
C MET A 238 -9.40 -1.46 15.45
N VAL A 239 -9.96 -1.78 14.29
CA VAL A 239 -11.20 -1.17 13.83
C VAL A 239 -12.41 -1.91 14.40
N ASP A 240 -13.20 -1.22 15.21
CA ASP A 240 -14.52 -1.69 15.64
C ASP A 240 -15.54 -1.40 14.54
N TRP A 241 -15.82 -2.42 13.73
CA TRP A 241 -16.80 -2.36 12.64
C TRP A 241 -18.26 -2.38 13.10
N LYS A 242 -18.52 -2.49 14.42
CA LYS A 242 -19.87 -2.61 14.97
C LYS A 242 -20.67 -3.70 14.26
N SER A 243 -21.85 -3.37 13.74
CA SER A 243 -22.73 -4.29 13.00
C SER A 243 -22.17 -4.77 11.65
N LYS A 244 -21.09 -4.16 11.15
CA LYS A 244 -20.40 -4.56 9.90
C LYS A 244 -19.26 -5.55 10.13
N SER A 245 -19.00 -5.95 11.38
CA SER A 245 -18.00 -6.98 11.67
C SER A 245 -18.31 -8.29 10.96
N PHE A 246 -17.30 -8.95 10.40
CA PHE A 246 -17.49 -10.29 9.86
C PHE A 246 -18.02 -11.25 10.94
N PRO A 247 -19.10 -12.02 10.71
CA PRO A 247 -19.73 -12.83 11.76
C PRO A 247 -18.78 -13.88 12.35
N GLU A 248 -18.68 -13.94 13.67
CA GLU A 248 -17.84 -14.94 14.36
C GLU A 248 -18.24 -16.39 14.03
N SER A 249 -19.55 -16.63 13.82
CA SER A 249 -20.08 -17.94 13.40
C SER A 249 -19.52 -18.44 12.07
N ASP A 250 -19.05 -17.54 11.22
CA ASP A 250 -18.63 -17.83 9.86
C ASP A 250 -17.11 -17.76 9.68
N LYS A 251 -16.34 -17.35 10.71
CA LYS A 251 -14.86 -17.24 10.65
C LYS A 251 -14.12 -18.57 10.46
N GLN A 252 -14.81 -19.70 10.63
CA GLN A 252 -14.25 -21.03 10.38
C GLN A 252 -14.91 -21.75 9.19
N ARG A 253 -15.83 -21.06 8.50
CA ARG A 253 -16.47 -21.57 7.29
C ARG A 253 -15.58 -21.30 6.10
N GLN A 254 -15.40 -22.28 5.22
CA GLN A 254 -14.75 -22.03 3.94
C GLN A 254 -15.75 -21.46 2.93
N PHE A 255 -15.37 -20.36 2.27
CA PHE A 255 -16.15 -19.73 1.22
C PHE A 255 -15.42 -19.80 -0.13
N GLN A 256 -16.21 -19.98 -1.20
CA GLN A 256 -15.77 -19.58 -2.54
C GLN A 256 -15.83 -18.06 -2.67
N CYS A 257 -15.00 -17.47 -3.54
CA CYS A 257 -14.87 -16.01 -3.59
C CYS A 257 -16.19 -15.30 -3.95
N ASN A 258 -16.96 -15.85 -4.90
CA ASN A 258 -18.26 -15.29 -5.28
C ASN A 258 -19.27 -15.35 -4.12
N ASP A 259 -19.32 -16.48 -3.40
CA ASP A 259 -20.22 -16.66 -2.27
C ASP A 259 -19.87 -15.72 -1.12
N LEU A 260 -18.57 -15.55 -0.83
CA LEU A 260 -18.09 -14.60 0.17
C LEU A 260 -18.49 -13.17 -0.22
N ASN A 261 -18.21 -12.77 -1.46
CA ASN A 261 -18.50 -11.42 -1.94
C ASN A 261 -20.01 -11.13 -1.87
N GLN A 262 -20.87 -12.08 -2.28
CA GLN A 262 -22.31 -11.93 -2.18
C GLN A 262 -22.78 -11.85 -0.72
N PHE A 263 -22.29 -12.75 0.13
CA PHE A 263 -22.63 -12.79 1.57
C PHE A 263 -22.25 -11.48 2.26
N CYS A 264 -21.01 -11.02 2.06
CA CYS A 264 -20.52 -9.78 2.63
C CYS A 264 -21.20 -8.55 2.05
N TYR A 265 -21.52 -8.52 0.75
CA TYR A 265 -22.26 -7.40 0.15
C TYR A 265 -23.67 -7.26 0.75
N GLN A 266 -24.41 -8.37 0.86
CA GLN A 266 -25.77 -8.37 1.42
C GLN A 266 -25.79 -8.05 2.92
N GLY A 267 -24.87 -8.63 3.69
CA GLY A 267 -24.74 -8.39 5.13
C GLY A 267 -23.98 -7.11 5.48
N LYS A 268 -23.40 -6.41 4.49
CA LYS A 268 -22.48 -5.28 4.66
C LYS A 268 -21.27 -5.62 5.56
N TYR A 269 -20.85 -6.88 5.56
CA TYR A 269 -19.74 -7.35 6.38
C TYR A 269 -18.39 -6.96 5.78
N ILE A 270 -17.46 -6.60 6.64
CA ILE A 270 -16.09 -6.24 6.26
C ILE A 270 -15.17 -7.39 6.64
N TYR A 271 -14.45 -7.93 5.66
CA TYR A 271 -13.49 -9.01 5.86
C TYR A 271 -12.07 -8.64 5.45
N THR A 272 -11.84 -7.47 4.85
CA THR A 272 -10.49 -7.05 4.45
C THR A 272 -10.35 -5.54 4.44
N MET A 273 -9.12 -5.09 4.67
CA MET A 273 -8.66 -3.72 4.50
C MET A 273 -7.49 -3.74 3.51
N THR A 274 -7.46 -2.81 2.57
CA THR A 274 -6.40 -2.71 1.56
C THR A 274 -6.01 -1.26 1.30
N ASP A 275 -4.97 -1.06 0.50
CA ASP A 275 -4.65 0.22 -0.14
C ASP A 275 -4.33 1.34 0.85
N LEU A 276 -3.61 1.01 1.93
CA LEU A 276 -3.36 1.93 3.03
C LEU A 276 -2.44 3.10 2.62
N CYS A 277 -2.84 4.32 2.95
CA CYS A 277 -2.04 5.54 2.82
C CYS A 277 -2.03 6.29 4.15
N ASP A 278 -0.87 6.31 4.81
CA ASP A 278 -0.71 6.89 6.14
C ASP A 278 -0.18 8.33 6.07
N THR A 279 -0.83 9.25 6.78
CA THR A 279 -0.36 10.63 6.96
C THR A 279 -0.29 11.00 8.45
N PRO A 280 0.36 12.11 8.83
CA PRO A 280 0.36 12.53 10.22
C PRO A 280 -1.05 12.77 10.80
N SER A 281 -2.02 13.16 9.96
CA SER A 281 -3.36 13.57 10.40
C SER A 281 -4.41 12.46 10.27
N CYS A 282 -4.27 11.60 9.26
CA CYS A 282 -5.25 10.59 8.92
C CYS A 282 -4.62 9.32 8.34
N LEU A 283 -5.43 8.27 8.22
CA LEU A 283 -5.08 7.04 7.52
C LEU A 283 -6.22 6.70 6.56
N LEU A 284 -5.90 6.62 5.28
CA LEU A 284 -6.84 6.15 4.25
C LEU A 284 -6.65 4.65 4.04
N PHE A 285 -7.76 3.96 3.81
CA PHE A 285 -7.74 2.57 3.34
C PHE A 285 -9.06 2.24 2.62
N ARG A 286 -9.08 1.12 1.93
CA ARG A 286 -10.27 0.55 1.27
C ARG A 286 -10.71 -0.72 1.98
N THR A 287 -11.94 -1.15 1.71
CA THR A 287 -12.47 -2.43 2.21
C THR A 287 -13.16 -3.18 1.08
N ASN A 288 -13.61 -4.42 1.32
CA ASN A 288 -14.48 -5.15 0.39
C ASN A 288 -15.85 -4.50 0.15
N GLN A 289 -16.19 -3.44 0.89
CA GLN A 289 -17.39 -2.63 0.64
C GLN A 289 -17.05 -1.38 -0.20
N PRO A 290 -17.98 -0.89 -1.03
CA PRO A 290 -17.74 0.32 -1.81
C PRO A 290 -17.40 1.54 -0.94
N GLY A 291 -16.63 2.46 -1.54
CA GLY A 291 -16.20 3.70 -0.91
C GLY A 291 -14.78 3.67 -0.35
N VAL A 292 -14.43 4.77 0.30
CA VAL A 292 -13.12 5.03 0.90
C VAL A 292 -13.29 5.22 2.40
N CYS A 293 -12.46 4.55 3.18
CA CYS A 293 -12.41 4.74 4.62
C CYS A 293 -11.32 5.75 4.98
N LEU A 294 -11.69 6.76 5.78
CA LEU A 294 -10.80 7.78 6.32
C LEU A 294 -10.83 7.69 7.84
N LEU A 295 -9.72 7.23 8.42
CA LEU A 295 -9.48 7.31 9.86
C LEU A 295 -8.91 8.69 10.20
N SER A 296 -9.62 9.46 11.01
CA SER A 296 -9.06 10.64 11.67
C SER A 296 -8.28 10.21 12.92
N LYS A 297 -6.96 10.47 12.94
CA LYS A 297 -6.10 10.11 14.07
C LYS A 297 -6.40 10.95 15.32
N ALA A 298 -6.91 12.16 15.14
CA ALA A 298 -7.29 13.05 16.23
C ALA A 298 -8.57 12.59 16.95
N THR A 299 -9.56 12.07 16.21
CA THR A 299 -10.85 11.66 16.78
C THR A 299 -10.99 10.16 16.99
N SER A 300 -10.09 9.35 16.43
CA SER A 300 -10.16 7.87 16.46
C SER A 300 -11.43 7.32 15.78
N ILE A 301 -11.95 8.04 14.78
CA ILE A 301 -13.16 7.67 14.05
C ILE A 301 -12.79 7.33 12.61
N VAL A 302 -13.28 6.19 12.13
CA VAL A 302 -13.24 5.80 10.72
C VAL A 302 -14.56 6.17 10.08
N ASN A 303 -14.53 7.09 9.10
CA ASN A 303 -15.68 7.40 8.25
C ASN A 303 -15.55 6.66 6.93
N ASN A 304 -16.63 6.07 6.43
CA ASN A 304 -16.69 5.56 5.05
C ASN A 304 -17.47 6.53 4.15
N TYR A 305 -16.84 6.95 3.05
CA TYR A 305 -17.44 7.80 2.04
C TYR A 305 -17.64 7.02 0.75
N GLN A 306 -18.88 6.94 0.26
CA GLN A 306 -19.20 6.08 -0.89
C GLN A 306 -18.67 6.65 -2.21
N VAL A 307 -18.76 7.97 -2.39
CA VAL A 307 -18.31 8.68 -3.59
C VAL A 307 -17.53 9.93 -3.19
N ILE A 308 -16.37 10.12 -3.81
CA ILE A 308 -15.61 11.37 -3.74
C ILE A 308 -15.86 12.10 -5.06
N ILE A 309 -16.19 13.38 -5.03
CA ILE A 309 -16.35 14.21 -6.22
C ILE A 309 -15.14 15.13 -6.33
N ASN A 310 -14.48 15.13 -7.48
CA ASN A 310 -13.49 16.13 -7.82
C ASN A 310 -14.19 17.47 -8.08
N THR A 311 -13.93 18.48 -7.26
CA THR A 311 -14.63 19.77 -7.38
C THR A 311 -14.23 20.57 -8.62
N ASP A 312 -13.01 20.38 -9.11
CA ASP A 312 -12.44 21.12 -10.25
C ASP A 312 -13.03 20.69 -11.59
N TYR A 313 -13.23 19.39 -11.78
CA TYR A 313 -13.67 18.75 -13.01
C TYR A 313 -15.11 18.23 -12.91
N GLN A 314 -15.72 18.30 -11.72
CA GLN A 314 -17.11 17.91 -11.45
C GLN A 314 -17.42 16.46 -11.86
N LEU A 315 -16.46 15.56 -11.65
CA LEU A 315 -16.63 14.13 -11.90
C LEU A 315 -16.49 13.35 -10.59
N PRO A 316 -17.16 12.20 -10.44
CA PRO A 316 -16.83 11.27 -9.38
C PRO A 316 -15.38 10.84 -9.51
N LEU A 317 -14.73 10.49 -8.43
CA LEU A 317 -13.42 9.85 -8.45
C LEU A 317 -13.63 8.35 -8.18
N PRO A 318 -12.96 7.46 -8.94
CA PRO A 318 -13.07 6.02 -8.80
C PRO A 318 -12.39 5.58 -7.50
N ASN A 319 -12.17 4.28 -7.36
CA ASN A 319 -11.31 3.78 -6.30
C ASN A 319 -9.89 4.34 -6.47
N TYR A 320 -9.32 4.86 -5.39
CA TYR A 320 -7.93 5.30 -5.41
C TYR A 320 -6.97 4.12 -5.27
N MET A 321 -5.72 4.42 -5.57
CA MET A 321 -4.57 3.57 -5.31
C MET A 321 -3.49 4.40 -4.59
N PRO A 322 -2.91 3.91 -3.48
CA PRO A 322 -1.79 4.57 -2.84
C PRO A 322 -0.55 4.52 -3.73
N VAL A 323 0.25 5.58 -3.66
CA VAL A 323 1.58 5.62 -4.26
C VAL A 323 2.58 5.38 -3.14
N ASP A 324 3.37 4.33 -3.27
CA ASP A 324 4.46 4.06 -2.35
C ASP A 324 5.51 5.17 -2.41
N GLY A 325 6.11 5.47 -1.26
CA GLY A 325 7.02 6.59 -1.07
C GLY A 325 6.48 7.61 -0.07
N LYS A 326 7.34 8.57 0.28
CA LYS A 326 7.14 9.46 1.44
C LYS A 326 6.21 10.65 1.23
N GLN A 327 5.59 10.76 0.06
CA GLN A 327 4.79 11.94 -0.31
C GLN A 327 3.29 11.81 0.00
N SER A 328 2.84 10.72 0.62
CA SER A 328 1.41 10.50 0.94
C SER A 328 0.49 10.73 -0.29
N ARG A 329 0.97 10.33 -1.46
CA ARG A 329 0.28 10.55 -2.73
C ARG A 329 -0.69 9.41 -3.01
N ILE A 330 -1.82 9.76 -3.60
CA ILE A 330 -2.79 8.79 -4.11
C ILE A 330 -3.16 9.10 -5.56
N PHE A 331 -3.48 8.04 -6.31
CA PHE A 331 -3.89 8.09 -7.71
C PHE A 331 -5.35 7.69 -7.85
N PHE A 332 -6.10 8.47 -8.62
CA PHE A 332 -7.40 8.09 -9.16
C PHE A 332 -7.26 7.93 -10.67
N ILE A 333 -7.50 6.72 -11.18
CA ILE A 333 -7.15 6.34 -12.54
C ILE A 333 -8.41 6.24 -13.39
N TYR A 334 -8.39 6.93 -14.52
CA TYR A 334 -9.42 6.87 -15.55
C TYR A 334 -8.84 6.31 -16.84
N SER A 335 -9.47 5.29 -17.42
CA SER A 335 -9.11 4.88 -18.77
C SER A 335 -9.49 5.98 -19.77
N SER A 336 -8.72 6.11 -20.84
CA SER A 336 -9.00 7.10 -21.88
C SER A 336 -10.34 6.83 -22.55
N GLU A 337 -10.73 5.55 -22.71
CA GLU A 337 -12.01 5.13 -23.28
C GLU A 337 -13.19 5.61 -22.44
N VAL A 338 -13.13 5.49 -21.11
CA VAL A 338 -14.20 5.96 -20.21
C VAL A 338 -14.40 7.46 -20.35
N LEU A 339 -13.31 8.23 -20.42
CA LEU A 339 -13.38 9.69 -20.57
C LEU A 339 -13.86 10.09 -21.98
N CYS A 340 -13.40 9.42 -23.03
CA CYS A 340 -13.87 9.64 -24.40
C CYS A 340 -15.37 9.31 -24.54
N GLU A 341 -15.85 8.25 -23.90
CA GLU A 341 -17.27 7.92 -23.90
C GLU A 341 -18.09 8.96 -23.12
N GLN A 342 -17.58 9.44 -21.98
CA GLN A 342 -18.19 10.56 -21.26
C GLN A 342 -18.30 11.80 -22.15
N LYS A 343 -17.30 12.10 -22.98
CA LYS A 343 -17.34 13.20 -23.96
C LYS A 343 -18.47 13.03 -24.98
N ARG A 344 -18.71 11.80 -25.46
CA ARG A 344 -19.76 11.50 -26.45
C ARG A 344 -21.16 11.61 -25.89
N LEU A 345 -21.36 11.16 -24.64
CA LEU A 345 -22.67 11.07 -24.02
C LEU A 345 -23.13 12.40 -23.38
N SER A 346 -22.19 13.26 -23.03
CA SER A 346 -22.49 14.51 -22.33
C SER A 346 -22.92 15.59 -23.31
N ALA A 347 -24.09 16.21 -23.10
CA ALA A 347 -24.45 17.44 -23.80
C ALA A 347 -23.43 18.54 -23.49
N GLU A 348 -22.99 19.31 -24.50
CA GLU A 348 -21.91 20.31 -24.36
C GLU A 348 -22.11 21.32 -23.20
N GLU A 349 -23.37 21.55 -22.81
CA GLU A 349 -23.80 22.46 -21.74
C GLU A 349 -23.57 21.91 -20.31
N GLY A 350 -23.40 20.59 -20.14
CA GLY A 350 -23.25 19.95 -18.83
C GLY A 350 -21.80 19.79 -18.35
N ILE A 351 -20.81 20.10 -19.19
CA ILE A 351 -19.38 19.93 -18.90
C ILE A 351 -18.75 21.29 -18.58
N ASN A 352 -18.04 21.37 -17.45
CA ASN A 352 -17.29 22.57 -17.10
C ASN A 352 -16.03 22.75 -17.98
N GLU A 353 -15.46 23.96 -17.99
CA GLU A 353 -14.35 24.29 -18.88
C GLU A 353 -13.10 23.41 -18.66
N LYS A 354 -12.72 23.14 -17.40
CA LYS A 354 -11.57 22.28 -17.07
C LYS A 354 -11.73 20.87 -17.64
N MET A 355 -12.91 20.29 -17.50
CA MET A 355 -13.22 18.98 -18.05
C MET A 355 -13.23 19.01 -19.57
N ARG A 356 -13.81 20.04 -20.21
CA ARG A 356 -13.76 20.19 -21.67
C ARG A 356 -12.32 20.23 -22.19
N CYS A 357 -11.46 21.03 -21.58
CA CYS A 357 -10.04 21.11 -21.94
C CYS A 357 -9.30 19.79 -21.76
N LEU A 358 -9.64 18.99 -20.75
CA LEU A 358 -9.07 17.65 -20.58
C LEU A 358 -9.53 16.71 -21.69
N LEU A 359 -10.83 16.65 -21.94
CA LEU A 359 -11.43 15.78 -22.96
C LEU A 359 -10.99 16.11 -24.39
N ASP A 360 -10.53 17.34 -24.65
CA ASP A 360 -9.95 17.74 -25.95
C ASP A 360 -8.50 17.27 -26.14
N ARG A 361 -7.83 16.85 -25.07
CA ARG A 361 -6.43 16.39 -25.11
C ARG A 361 -6.29 14.88 -25.16
N ILE A 362 -7.38 14.13 -24.96
CA ILE A 362 -7.39 12.67 -24.85
C ILE A 362 -8.00 12.05 -26.10
N LYS A 363 -7.44 10.94 -26.54
CA LYS A 363 -7.96 10.09 -27.62
C LYS A 363 -8.19 8.67 -27.11
N GLU A 364 -9.06 7.95 -27.81
CA GLU A 364 -9.21 6.51 -27.56
C GLU A 364 -7.88 5.79 -27.84
N GLY A 365 -7.50 4.88 -26.93
CA GLY A 365 -6.24 4.16 -26.99
C GLY A 365 -5.04 4.91 -26.39
N ASP A 366 -5.23 6.15 -25.91
CA ASP A 366 -4.23 6.79 -25.05
C ASP A 366 -4.13 6.03 -23.72
N ASN A 367 -2.95 6.09 -23.09
CA ASN A 367 -2.75 5.63 -21.73
C ASN A 367 -3.73 6.30 -20.73
N PRO A 368 -3.98 5.68 -19.56
CA PRO A 368 -4.91 6.21 -18.58
C PRO A 368 -4.57 7.63 -18.12
N VAL A 369 -5.60 8.42 -17.85
CA VAL A 369 -5.48 9.74 -17.21
C VAL A 369 -5.56 9.55 -15.71
N VAL A 370 -4.57 10.08 -15.00
CA VAL A 370 -4.47 9.93 -13.55
C VAL A 370 -4.63 11.28 -12.86
N PHE A 371 -5.63 11.37 -11.98
CA PHE A 371 -5.76 12.46 -11.04
C PHE A 371 -4.95 12.13 -9.80
N THR A 372 -3.90 12.90 -9.55
CA THR A 372 -3.02 12.70 -8.41
C THR A 372 -3.32 13.73 -7.34
N TYR A 373 -3.29 13.30 -6.08
CA TYR A 373 -3.52 14.15 -4.91
C TYR A 373 -2.50 13.83 -3.83
N HIS A 374 -2.22 14.81 -2.97
CA HIS A 374 -1.67 14.51 -1.65
C HIS A 374 -2.82 14.44 -0.64
N VAL A 375 -2.64 13.58 0.34
CA VAL A 375 -3.56 13.43 1.46
C VAL A 375 -3.11 14.36 2.58
N LYS A 376 -4.05 15.12 3.15
CA LYS A 376 -3.78 16.18 4.13
C LYS A 376 -3.21 15.71 5.47
#